data_AF-A0A6P9CPY7-F1
#
_entry.id   AF-A0A6P9CPY7-F1
#
_cell.length_a   1.000
_cell.length_b   1.000
_cell.length_c   1.000
_cell.angle_alpha   90.00
_cell.angle_beta   90.00
_cell.angle_gamma   90.00
#
_symmetry.space_group_name_H-M   'P 1'
#
loop_
_entity.id
_entity.type
_entity.pdbx_description
1 polymer ?
#
loop_
_entity_poly.entity_id
_entity_poly.type
_entity_poly.pdbx_seq_one_letter_code
_entity_poly.pdbx_strand_id
1 'polypeptide(L)'
;MAWLKLTLPLCFLGALLVLPAYCQQAPCEVVRKTVPQGSFRLDVEPHDYTPNDIYTVSITGAENASSVIFQILPSENSGGGLWEEGNRLVRCSPSESLMQKNISGSGIRTRWISSSSLNVGSAEIR
;
A
#
# COMPACT_ATOMS: atom_id res chain seq x y z
N MET A 1 38.97 -44.26 -20.57
CA MET A 1 37.55 -43.87 -20.69
C MET A 1 37.21 -43.03 -19.46
N ALA A 2 37.55 -41.75 -19.33
CA ALA A 2 37.33 -40.58 -20.19
C ALA A 2 35.84 -40.28 -20.46
N TRP A 3 34.96 -40.32 -19.44
CA TRP A 3 33.59 -39.78 -19.60
C TRP A 3 32.85 -39.50 -18.27
N LEU A 4 33.45 -38.74 -17.38
CA LEU A 4 32.78 -38.28 -16.14
C LEU A 4 33.18 -36.84 -15.83
N LYS A 5 33.04 -35.94 -16.81
CA LYS A 5 33.35 -34.50 -16.63
C LYS A 5 32.33 -33.56 -17.28
N LEU A 6 31.07 -33.96 -17.46
CA LEU A 6 30.11 -33.12 -18.19
C LEU A 6 28.69 -33.09 -17.64
N THR A 7 28.52 -33.13 -16.32
CA THR A 7 27.20 -32.94 -15.69
C THR A 7 27.16 -31.86 -14.61
N LEU A 8 28.31 -31.29 -14.21
CA LEU A 8 28.36 -30.33 -13.10
C LEU A 8 27.98 -28.86 -13.41
N PRO A 9 28.08 -28.31 -14.64
CA PRO A 9 27.82 -26.88 -14.82
C PRO A 9 26.34 -26.53 -15.07
N LEU A 10 25.48 -27.49 -15.44
CA LEU A 10 24.08 -27.19 -15.77
C LEU A 10 23.17 -26.97 -14.54
N CYS A 11 23.49 -27.56 -13.38
CA CYS A 11 22.69 -27.34 -12.17
C CYS A 11 22.89 -25.95 -11.54
N PHE A 12 24.02 -25.27 -11.82
CA PHE A 12 24.29 -23.94 -11.28
C PHE A 12 23.60 -22.80 -12.04
N LEU A 13 23.26 -22.99 -13.32
CA LEU A 13 22.56 -21.99 -14.13
C LEU A 13 21.04 -21.96 -13.87
N GLY A 14 20.44 -23.08 -13.43
CA GLY A 14 19.01 -23.13 -13.09
C GLY A 14 18.66 -22.44 -11.76
N ALA A 15 19.61 -22.38 -10.82
CA ALA A 15 19.39 -21.80 -9.49
C ALA A 15 19.47 -20.26 -9.45
N LEU A 16 20.04 -19.62 -10.48
CA LEU A 16 20.23 -18.17 -10.55
C LEU A 16 19.06 -17.42 -11.23
N LEU A 17 18.11 -18.12 -11.84
CA LEU A 17 16.98 -17.50 -12.55
C LEU A 17 15.68 -17.39 -11.73
N VAL A 18 15.67 -17.93 -10.51
CA VAL A 18 14.57 -17.79 -9.54
C VAL A 18 14.99 -16.78 -8.48
N LEU A 19 15.16 -15.52 -8.87
CA LEU A 19 15.01 -14.45 -7.88
C LEU A 19 13.54 -14.49 -7.41
N PRO A 20 13.27 -14.63 -6.10
CA PRO A 20 11.91 -14.61 -5.62
C PRO A 20 11.37 -13.19 -5.83
N ALA A 21 10.48 -13.01 -6.82
CA ALA A 21 9.59 -11.85 -6.88
C ALA A 21 8.79 -11.68 -5.57
N TYR A 22 8.75 -12.72 -4.74
CA TYR A 22 8.20 -12.79 -3.40
C TYR A 22 8.89 -11.89 -2.35
N CYS A 23 10.09 -11.35 -2.62
CA CYS A 23 10.74 -10.40 -1.71
C CYS A 23 10.30 -8.95 -1.90
N GLN A 24 9.46 -8.65 -2.91
CA GLN A 24 8.82 -7.35 -3.00
C GLN A 24 7.59 -7.36 -2.10
N GLN A 25 7.66 -6.65 -0.97
CA GLN A 25 6.48 -6.42 -0.12
C GLN A 25 5.43 -5.74 -0.97
N ALA A 26 4.27 -6.39 -1.12
CA ALA A 26 3.13 -5.79 -1.78
C ALA A 26 2.68 -4.59 -0.93
N PRO A 27 2.33 -3.46 -1.57
CA PRO A 27 1.98 -2.25 -0.84
C PRO A 27 0.68 -2.35 -0.04
N CYS A 28 -0.17 -3.32 -0.40
CA CYS A 28 -1.34 -3.70 0.37
C CYS A 28 -1.00 -4.88 1.29
N GLU A 29 -1.19 -4.70 2.61
CA GLU A 29 -0.98 -5.74 3.62
C GLU A 29 -2.24 -5.95 4.45
N VAL A 30 -2.49 -7.20 4.87
CA VAL A 30 -3.54 -7.53 5.85
C VAL A 30 -3.01 -7.26 7.25
N VAL A 31 -3.38 -6.11 7.81
CA VAL A 31 -2.94 -5.72 9.15
C VAL A 31 -3.91 -6.22 10.21
N ARG A 32 -3.44 -7.10 11.10
CA ARG A 32 -4.26 -7.69 12.18
C ARG A 32 -4.21 -6.93 13.49
N LYS A 33 -3.11 -6.24 13.77
CA LYS A 33 -2.89 -5.55 15.03
C LYS A 33 -2.01 -4.33 14.81
N THR A 34 -2.48 -3.19 15.29
CA THR A 34 -1.72 -1.94 15.35
C THR A 34 -1.60 -1.51 16.81
N VAL A 35 -0.48 -0.88 17.16
CA VAL A 35 -0.29 -0.24 18.47
C VAL A 35 -0.01 1.22 18.19
N PRO A 36 -1.00 2.12 18.32
CA PRO A 36 -0.76 3.54 18.17
C PRO A 36 0.18 4.00 19.28
N GLN A 37 1.27 4.67 18.92
CA GLN A 37 2.17 5.32 19.86
C GLN A 37 2.29 6.80 19.50
N GLY A 38 1.95 7.67 20.45
CA GLY A 38 1.98 9.12 20.27
C GLY A 38 0.63 9.73 19.88
N SER A 39 0.68 11.00 19.48
CA SER A 39 -0.47 11.78 19.02
C SER A 39 -0.27 12.11 17.55
N PHE A 40 -1.23 11.74 16.73
CA PHE A 40 -1.22 11.95 15.29
C PHE A 40 -2.55 12.55 14.86
N ARG A 41 -2.52 13.25 13.73
CA ARG A 41 -3.71 13.85 13.13
C ARG A 41 -3.77 13.49 11.66
N LEU A 42 -4.93 12.96 11.25
CA LEU A 42 -5.27 12.64 9.87
C LEU A 42 -6.05 13.82 9.29
N ASP A 43 -5.59 14.37 8.16
CA ASP A 43 -6.28 15.41 7.42
C ASP A 43 -6.47 14.95 5.95
N VAL A 44 -7.67 15.14 5.42
CA VAL A 44 -8.06 14.77 4.05
C VAL A 44 -8.59 16.00 3.32
N GLU A 45 -8.05 16.27 2.11
CA GLU A 45 -8.43 17.41 1.29
C GLU A 45 -8.63 16.98 -0.19
N PRO A 46 -9.76 17.30 -0.84
CA PRO A 46 -10.91 18.05 -0.31
C PRO A 46 -11.74 17.23 0.70
N HIS A 47 -12.60 17.90 1.47
CA HIS A 47 -13.45 17.23 2.46
C HIS A 47 -14.74 16.67 1.85
N ASP A 48 -15.27 17.34 0.83
CA ASP A 48 -16.52 16.94 0.18
C ASP A 48 -16.25 15.82 -0.84
N TYR A 49 -17.05 14.76 -0.76
CA TYR A 49 -16.88 13.61 -1.63
C TYR A 49 -17.45 13.88 -3.05
N THR A 50 -16.56 13.91 -4.03
CA THR A 50 -16.83 13.85 -5.47
C THR A 50 -16.30 12.54 -6.07
N PRO A 51 -17.11 11.76 -6.82
CA PRO A 51 -16.66 10.56 -7.52
C PRO A 51 -15.57 10.85 -8.57
N ASN A 52 -14.65 9.91 -8.75
CA ASN A 52 -13.50 10.02 -9.66
C ASN A 52 -12.59 11.24 -9.40
N ASP A 53 -12.63 11.79 -8.19
CA ASP A 53 -11.75 12.87 -7.75
C ASP A 53 -10.59 12.36 -6.88
N ILE A 54 -9.58 13.21 -6.70
CA ILE A 54 -8.33 12.90 -6.02
C ILE A 54 -8.25 13.64 -4.69
N TYR A 55 -8.03 12.87 -3.63
CA TYR A 55 -7.95 13.33 -2.25
C TYR A 55 -6.50 13.23 -1.79
N THR A 56 -5.96 14.33 -1.31
CA THR A 56 -4.73 14.33 -0.53
C THR A 56 -5.05 13.84 0.87
N VAL A 57 -4.38 12.78 1.29
CA VAL A 57 -4.45 12.25 2.66
C VAL A 57 -3.11 12.54 3.32
N SER A 58 -3.13 13.22 4.46
CA SER A 58 -1.93 13.59 5.19
C SER A 58 -2.02 13.24 6.66
N ILE A 59 -0.90 12.79 7.23
CA ILE A 59 -0.76 12.52 8.65
C ILE A 59 0.37 13.38 9.22
N THR A 60 0.05 14.15 10.25
CA THR A 60 0.99 14.94 11.04
C THR A 60 1.21 14.30 12.41
N GLY A 61 2.36 14.55 13.04
CA GLY A 61 2.76 13.95 14.32
C GLY A 61 3.29 12.51 14.24
N ALA A 62 3.44 11.96 13.03
CA ALA A 62 3.94 10.59 12.78
C ALA A 62 5.45 10.52 12.48
N GLU A 63 6.22 11.55 12.85
CA GLU A 63 7.66 11.69 12.53
C GLU A 63 8.51 10.53 13.07
N ASN A 64 8.13 9.98 14.22
CA ASN A 64 8.82 8.85 14.87
C ASN A 64 8.10 7.51 14.64
N ALA A 65 7.09 7.46 13.77
CA ALA A 65 6.37 6.23 13.49
C ALA A 65 7.24 5.28 12.65
N SER A 66 7.28 4.01 13.04
CA SER A 66 7.97 2.96 12.25
C SER A 66 7.25 2.65 10.95
N SER A 67 5.92 2.79 10.94
CA SER A 67 5.05 2.55 9.79
C SER A 67 3.73 3.28 9.96
N VAL A 68 3.09 3.56 8.83
CA VAL A 68 1.71 4.06 8.77
C VAL A 68 0.90 3.20 7.83
N ILE A 69 -0.37 3.05 8.18
CA ILE A 69 -1.30 2.20 7.47
C ILE A 69 -2.50 3.07 7.12
N PHE A 70 -2.89 3.05 5.85
CA PHE A 70 -4.08 3.73 5.35
C PHE A 70 -5.12 2.70 4.94
N GLN A 71 -6.34 2.86 5.44
CA GLN A 71 -7.45 2.00 5.08
C GLN A 71 -8.68 2.82 4.69
N ILE A 72 -9.35 2.35 3.63
CA ILE A 72 -10.70 2.81 3.31
C ILE A 72 -11.67 1.91 4.05
N LEU A 73 -12.49 2.51 4.90
CA LEU A 73 -13.61 1.81 5.50
C LEU A 73 -14.76 1.78 4.49
N PRO A 74 -15.25 0.59 4.12
CA PRO A 74 -16.33 0.53 3.17
C PRO A 74 -17.59 1.13 3.79
N SER A 75 -18.12 2.20 3.19
CA SER A 75 -19.54 2.51 3.39
C SER A 75 -20.35 1.46 2.61
N GLU A 76 -21.61 1.20 2.99
CA GLU A 76 -22.45 0.14 2.40
C GLU A 76 -22.51 0.14 0.86
N ASN A 77 -22.05 1.22 0.20
CA ASN A 77 -21.95 1.31 -1.24
C ASN A 77 -20.61 1.86 -1.77
N SER A 78 -19.58 2.07 -0.94
CA SER A 78 -18.31 2.65 -1.42
C SER A 78 -17.66 1.72 -2.43
N GLY A 79 -17.67 2.12 -3.70
CA GLY A 79 -16.75 1.57 -4.68
C GLY A 79 -15.35 1.79 -4.13
N GLY A 80 -14.58 0.71 -4.01
CA GLY A 80 -13.19 0.80 -3.59
C GLY A 80 -12.43 1.81 -4.47
N GLY A 81 -11.52 2.56 -3.85
CA GLY A 81 -10.67 3.53 -4.56
C GLY A 81 -9.30 2.97 -4.92
N LEU A 82 -8.43 3.87 -5.37
CA LEU A 82 -7.03 3.59 -5.68
C LEU A 82 -6.13 4.47 -4.83
N TRP A 83 -5.11 3.88 -4.23
CA TRP A 83 -4.05 4.61 -3.56
C TRP A 83 -2.92 4.93 -4.55
N GLU A 84 -2.31 6.10 -4.40
CA GLU A 84 -1.11 6.47 -5.12
C GLU A 84 0.11 6.22 -4.23
N GLU A 85 0.95 5.27 -4.66
CA GLU A 85 2.20 4.93 -4.00
C GLU A 85 3.36 5.14 -4.98
N GLY A 86 4.16 6.18 -4.73
CA GLY A 86 5.18 6.61 -5.68
C GLY A 86 4.57 6.96 -7.02
N ASN A 87 4.91 6.20 -8.07
CA ASN A 87 4.39 6.37 -9.44
C ASN A 87 3.38 5.28 -9.83
N ARG A 88 2.78 4.59 -8.86
CA ARG A 88 1.89 3.44 -9.10
C ARG A 88 0.53 3.66 -8.46
N LEU A 89 -0.51 3.20 -9.15
CA LEU A 89 -1.86 3.12 -8.62
C LEU A 89 -2.09 1.72 -8.06
N VAL A 90 -2.53 1.67 -6.80
CA VAL A 90 -2.68 0.44 -6.04
C VAL A 90 -4.13 0.31 -5.57
N ARG A 91 -4.74 -0.84 -5.85
CA ARG A 91 -6.05 -1.19 -5.29
C ARG A 91 -5.87 -2.23 -4.19
N CYS A 92 -6.16 -1.87 -2.96
CA CYS A 92 -6.23 -2.83 -1.86
C CYS A 92 -7.62 -3.46 -1.79
N SER A 93 -7.70 -4.74 -1.44
CA SER A 93 -8.97 -5.38 -1.10
C SER A 93 -9.56 -4.78 0.19
N PRO A 94 -10.86 -4.97 0.50
CA PRO A 94 -11.49 -4.40 1.69
C PRO A 94 -10.83 -4.81 3.02
N SER A 95 -10.17 -5.98 3.05
CA SER A 95 -9.45 -6.51 4.22
C SER A 95 -7.96 -6.11 4.27
N GLU A 96 -7.47 -5.45 3.22
CA GLU A 96 -6.09 -5.00 3.12
C GLU A 96 -6.00 -3.50 3.37
N SER A 97 -4.79 -3.03 3.64
CA SER A 97 -4.51 -1.62 3.89
C SER A 97 -3.20 -1.25 3.23
N LEU A 98 -3.10 -0.02 2.73
CA LEU A 98 -1.85 0.49 2.18
C LEU A 98 -0.88 0.72 3.34
N MET A 99 0.27 0.05 3.34
CA MET A 99 1.26 0.16 4.41
C MET A 99 2.52 0.88 3.92
N GLN A 100 2.81 2.03 4.50
CA GLN A 100 4.05 2.76 4.29
C GLN A 100 5.02 2.50 5.45
N LYS A 101 6.24 2.07 5.12
CA LYS A 101 7.32 1.76 6.08
C LYS A 101 8.45 2.76 5.92
N ASN A 102 9.32 2.84 6.92
CA ASN A 102 10.51 3.71 6.91
C ASN A 102 10.13 5.18 6.71
N ILE A 103 9.16 5.65 7.49
CA ILE A 103 8.76 7.06 7.49
C ILE A 103 9.99 7.90 7.82
N SER A 104 10.28 8.88 6.95
CA SER A 104 11.32 9.88 7.19
C SER A 104 10.80 11.24 6.74
N GLY A 105 11.02 12.27 7.55
CA GLY A 105 10.55 13.64 7.27
C GLY A 105 9.39 14.12 8.15
N SER A 106 8.92 15.34 7.88
CA SER A 106 8.00 16.11 8.74
C SER A 106 6.51 15.87 8.46
N GLY A 107 6.15 14.78 7.78
CA GLY A 107 4.75 14.46 7.50
C GLY A 107 4.60 13.40 6.43
N ILE A 108 3.54 12.58 6.57
CA ILE A 108 3.22 11.52 5.62
C ILE A 108 2.11 12.04 4.73
N ARG A 109 2.30 11.98 3.42
CA ARG A 109 1.31 12.41 2.44
C ARG A 109 1.15 11.34 1.37
N THR A 110 -0.09 10.97 1.09
CA THR A 110 -0.46 10.09 -0.02
C THR A 110 -1.69 10.66 -0.72
N ARG A 111 -2.02 10.08 -1.87
CA ARG A 111 -3.21 10.45 -2.64
C ARG A 111 -4.12 9.24 -2.77
N TRP A 112 -5.40 9.49 -2.64
CA TRP A 112 -6.44 8.51 -2.84
C TRP A 112 -7.37 8.98 -3.95
N ILE A 113 -7.66 8.09 -4.89
CA ILE A 113 -8.56 8.35 -6.01
C ILE A 113 -9.85 7.60 -5.72
N SER A 114 -10.92 8.35 -5.58
CA SER A 114 -12.26 7.79 -5.35
C SER A 114 -12.74 6.97 -6.54
N SER A 115 -13.67 6.05 -6.29
CA SER A 115 -14.26 5.27 -7.39
C SER A 115 -15.12 6.15 -8.31
N SER A 116 -15.30 5.70 -9.55
CA SER A 116 -16.23 6.32 -10.50
C SER A 116 -17.71 6.00 -10.23
N SER A 117 -18.02 5.29 -9.14
CA SER A 117 -19.40 4.94 -8.80
C SER A 117 -20.15 6.16 -8.26
N LEU A 118 -21.21 6.54 -8.95
CA LEU A 118 -22.10 7.65 -8.54
C LEU A 118 -23.00 7.27 -7.36
N ASN A 119 -23.05 6.00 -6.96
CA ASN A 119 -23.85 5.52 -5.83
C ASN A 119 -23.12 5.66 -4.49
N VAL A 120 -21.91 6.22 -4.49
CA VAL A 120 -21.12 6.50 -3.28
C VAL A 120 -21.33 7.95 -2.91
N GLY A 121 -21.88 8.20 -1.72
CA GLY A 121 -22.01 9.55 -1.16
C GLY A 121 -20.90 9.91 -0.18
N SER A 122 -20.13 8.92 0.31
CA SER A 122 -19.07 9.13 1.31
C SER A 122 -18.07 7.98 1.31
N ALA A 123 -16.85 8.30 1.74
CA ALA A 123 -15.80 7.35 2.06
C ALA A 123 -15.10 7.78 3.35
N GLU A 124 -14.77 6.82 4.21
CA GLU A 124 -14.04 7.08 5.45
C GLU A 124 -12.62 6.52 5.32
N ILE A 125 -11.65 7.34 5.71
CA ILE A 125 -10.22 7.01 5.70
C ILE A 125 -9.74 6.96 7.15
N ARG A 126 -8.98 5.92 7.49
CA ARG A 126 -8.32 5.78 8.79
C ARG A 126 -6.86 5.38 8.65
#